data_AF-A0A7C1YTF4-F1
#
_entry.id   AF-A0A7C1YTF4-F1
#
_cell.length_a   1.000
_cell.length_b   1.000
_cell.length_c   1.000
_cell.angle_alpha   90.00
_cell.angle_beta   90.00
_cell.angle_gamma   90.00
#
_symmetry.space_group_name_H-M   'P 1'
#
loop_
_entity.id
_entity.type
_entity.pdbx_description
1 polymer ?
#
loop_
_entity_poly.entity_id
_entity_poly.type
_entity_poly.pdbx_seq_one_letter_code
_entity_poly.pdbx_strand_id
1 'polypeptide(L)' 'MHLALVHDWLNQLGGAEDVLETLVEMFPHAPIYTSMYWQEGMPPAYCAWDI' A
#
# COMPACT_ATOMS: atom_id res chain seq x y z
N MET A 1 -19.62 1.89 1.83
CA MET A 1 -18.96 1.40 0.60
C MET A 1 -17.87 0.44 1.05
N HIS A 2 -17.80 -0.76 0.49
CA HIS A 2 -16.80 -1.77 0.86
C HIS A 2 -15.75 -1.83 -0.26
N LEU A 3 -14.57 -1.29 0.00
CA LEU A 3 -13.45 -1.23 -0.95
C LEU A 3 -12.19 -1.69 -0.21
N ALA A 4 -11.37 -2.49 -0.88
CA ALA A 4 -10.02 -2.86 -0.45
C ALA A 4 -9.07 -2.66 -1.62
N LEU A 5 -7.84 -2.24 -1.33
CA LEU A 5 -6.76 -2.16 -2.30
C LEU A 5 -5.93 -3.43 -2.20
N VAL A 6 -5.48 -3.98 -3.33
CA VAL A 6 -4.63 -5.17 -3.33
C VAL A 6 -3.38 -4.87 -4.15
N HIS A 7 -2.22 -5.06 -3.53
CA HIS A 7 -0.91 -4.90 -4.16
C HIS A 7 -0.14 -6.22 -4.04
N ASP A 8 0.53 -6.67 -5.09
CA ASP A 8 1.15 -7.99 -5.11
C ASP A 8 2.19 -8.15 -3.99
N TRP A 9 3.27 -7.37 -4.01
CA TRP A 9 4.32 -7.29 -2.98
C TRP A 9 4.69 -5.85 -2.66
N LEU A 10 4.98 -5.57 -1.39
CA LEU A 10 5.54 -4.31 -0.92
C LEU A 10 6.97 -4.57 -0.43
N ASN A 11 7.90 -4.72 -1.36
CA ASN A 11 9.30 -5.07 -1.06
C ASN A 11 10.34 -4.23 -1.84
N GLN A 12 9.89 -3.31 -2.69
CA GLN A 12 10.72 -2.38 -3.44
C GLN A 12 9.86 -1.18 -3.87
N LEU A 13 10.50 -0.13 -4.35
CA LEU A 13 9.82 1.01 -4.95
C LEU A 13 9.85 0.92 -6.49
N GLY A 14 8.71 1.22 -7.10
CA GLY A 14 8.51 1.25 -8.53
C GLY A 14 7.19 1.94 -8.90
N GLY A 15 6.81 1.85 -10.17
CA GLY A 15 5.61 2.54 -10.66
C GLY A 15 4.29 1.97 -10.12
N ALA A 16 4.30 0.76 -9.56
CA ALA A 16 3.10 0.18 -8.96
C ALA A 16 2.81 0.83 -7.60
N GLU A 17 3.86 1.13 -6.83
CA GLU A 17 3.81 1.84 -5.56
C GLU A 17 3.34 3.29 -5.74
N ASP A 18 3.79 3.97 -6.80
CA ASP A 18 3.30 5.32 -7.15
C ASP A 18 1.77 5.33 -7.40
N VAL A 19 1.26 4.29 -8.06
CA VAL A 19 -0.18 4.10 -8.27
C VAL A 19 -0.88 3.79 -6.95
N LEU A 20 -0.31 2.91 -6.12
CA LEU A 20 -0.87 2.58 -4.81
C LEU A 20 -0.98 3.81 -3.91
N GLU A 21 0.05 4.66 -3.85
CA GLU A 21 0.04 5.91 -3.09
C GLU A 21 -1.12 6.80 -3.52
N THR A 22 -1.29 6.99 -4.83
CA THR A 22 -2.41 7.76 -5.38
C THR A 22 -3.76 7.16 -4.98
N LEU A 23 -3.89 5.83 -4.99
CA LEU A 23 -5.12 5.15 -4.57
C LEU A 23 -5.38 5.29 -3.07
N VAL A 24 -4.34 5.25 -2.23
CA VAL A 24 -4.47 5.48 -0.78
C VAL A 24 -4.90 6.93 -0.49
N GLU A 25 -4.38 7.91 -1.22
CA GLU A 25 -4.84 9.30 -1.11
C GLU A 25 -6.33 9.47 -1.47
N MET A 26 -6.79 8.76 -2.51
CA MET A 26 -8.19 8.78 -2.93
C MET A 26 -9.11 8.01 -1.97
N PHE A 27 -8.61 6.95 -1.34
CA PHE A 27 -9.37 6.02 -0.51
C PHE A 27 -8.68 5.77 0.85
N PRO A 28 -8.51 6.79 1.71
CA PRO A 28 -7.68 6.73 2.92
C PRO A 28 -8.18 5.77 4.01
N HIS A 29 -9.37 5.21 3.85
CA HIS A 29 -9.98 4.25 4.79
C HIS A 29 -10.06 2.83 4.23
N ALA A 30 -9.60 2.60 3.00
CA ALA A 30 -9.59 1.27 2.42
C ALA A 30 -8.41 0.47 2.98
N PRO A 31 -8.62 -0.75 3.52
CA PRO A 31 -7.53 -1.64 3.87
C PRO A 31 -6.78 -2.05 2.61
N ILE A 32 -5.47 -2.25 2.76
CA ILE A 32 -4.56 -2.73 1.73
C ILE A 32 -4.26 -4.18 2.06
N TYR A 33 -4.29 -5.05 1.06
CA TYR A 33 -3.83 -6.43 1.20
C TYR A 33 -2.64 -6.65 0.28
N THR A 34 -1.64 -7.35 0.80
CA THR A 34 -0.48 -7.76 0.01
C THR A 34 -0.03 -9.17 0.38
N SER A 35 0.66 -9.83 -0.55
CA SER A 35 1.19 -11.17 -0.29
C SER A 35 2.49 -11.14 0.53
N MET A 36 3.18 -10.00 0.57
CA MET A 36 4.41 -9.80 1.33
C MET A 36 4.62 -8.31 1.59
N TYR A 37 5.00 -7.96 2.82
CA TYR A 37 5.39 -6.59 3.18
C TYR A 37 6.76 -6.60 3.88
N TRP A 38 7.78 -6.03 3.24
CA TRP A 38 9.08 -5.80 3.84
C TRP A 38 9.12 -4.41 4.50
N GLN A 39 8.63 -4.33 5.74
CA GLN A 39 8.44 -3.07 6.47
C GLN A 39 9.71 -2.22 6.54
N GLU A 40 10.87 -2.83 6.81
CA GLU A 40 12.12 -2.09 6.95
C GLU A 40 12.69 -1.59 5.61
N GLY A 41 12.30 -2.20 4.49
CA GLY A 41 12.76 -1.86 3.15
C GLY A 41 11.88 -0.84 2.42
N MET A 42 10.70 -0.53 2.97
CA MET A 42 9.70 0.35 2.37
C MET A 42 9.65 1.73 3.05
N PRO A 43 9.03 2.75 2.45
CA PRO A 43 8.91 4.07 3.06
C PRO A 43 8.23 4.02 4.44
N PRO A 44 8.73 4.72 5.47
CA PRO A 44 8.13 4.73 6.80
C PRO A 44 6.67 5.18 6.84
N ALA A 45 6.22 5.94 5.83
CA ALA A 45 4.83 6.37 5.68
C ALA A 45 3.85 5.19 5.52
N TYR A 46 4.30 4.07 4.94
CA TYR A 46 3.44 2.91 4.68
C TYR A 46 3.05 2.21 5.99
N CYS A 47 3.86 2.36 7.05
CA CYS A 47 3.53 1.87 8.38
C CYS A 47 2.31 2.56 9.02
N ALA A 48 1.86 3.68 8.48
CA ALA A 48 0.63 4.35 8.92
C ALA A 48 -0.63 3.81 8.22
N TRP A 49 -0.48 2.99 7.17
CA TRP A 49 -1.59 2.40 6.44
C TRP A 49 -2.03 1.09 7.09
N ASP A 50 -3.29 0.71 6.84
CA ASP A 50 -3.83 -0.59 7.24
C ASP A 50 -3.48 -1.63 6.16
N ILE A 51 -2.31 -2.29 6.31
CA ILE A 51 -1.73 -3.28 5.38
C ILE A 51 -1.70 -4.67 6.01
#